data_AF-A0A445I5C3-F1
#
_entry.id   AF-A0A445I5C3-F1
#
_cell.length_a   1.000
_cell.length_b   1.000
_cell.length_c   1.000
_cell.angle_alpha   90.00
_cell.angle_beta   90.00
_cell.angle_gamma   90.00
#
_symmetry.space_group_name_H-M   'P 1'
#
loop_
_entity.id
_entity.type
_entity.pdbx_description
1 polymer ?
#
loop_
_entity_poly.entity_id
_entity_poly.type
_entity_poly.pdbx_seq_one_letter_code
_entity_poly.pdbx_strand_id
1 'polypeptide(L)' 'MDSVPRRSRGGGVFESLYKVLMRRNSVYVTFIIAGAFLGERAVDYGVHKIWEHNNVGVLNLLLCSN' A
#
# COMPACT_ATOMS: atom_id res chain seq x y z
N MET A 1 -35.77 -27.90 15.94
CA MET A 1 -34.89 -27.54 14.81
C MET A 1 -33.64 -26.94 15.40
N ASP A 2 -32.63 -27.78 15.60
CA ASP A 2 -31.31 -27.37 16.06
C ASP A 2 -30.56 -26.68 14.93
N SER A 3 -30.68 -25.36 14.86
CA SER A 3 -29.86 -24.53 14.00
C SER A 3 -28.49 -24.35 14.67
N VAL A 4 -27.66 -25.40 14.68
CA VAL A 4 -26.22 -25.23 14.93
C VAL A 4 -25.64 -24.72 13.61
N PRO A 5 -25.26 -23.43 13.49
CA PRO A 5 -24.53 -22.97 12.32
C PRO A 5 -23.25 -23.79 12.23
N ARG A 6 -23.14 -24.58 11.17
CA ARG A 6 -21.94 -25.32 10.80
C ARG A 6 -20.77 -24.32 10.79
N ARG A 7 -19.90 -24.46 11.80
CA ARG A 7 -18.57 -23.86 11.92
C ARG A 7 -17.76 -24.16 10.65
N SER A 8 -17.78 -23.29 9.63
CA SER A 8 -16.87 -23.37 8.47
C SER A 8 -16.84 -22.08 7.63
N ARG A 9 -16.01 -21.12 8.06
CA ARG A 9 -15.29 -20.13 7.23
C ARG A 9 -14.34 -19.40 8.20
N GLY A 10 -13.22 -20.03 8.56
CA GLY A 10 -12.03 -19.89 7.73
C GLY A 10 -11.62 -18.43 7.80
N GLY A 11 -10.74 -18.07 8.74
CA GLY A 11 -10.23 -16.72 8.92
C GLY A 11 -9.96 -16.05 7.58
N GLY A 12 -10.46 -14.83 7.41
CA GLY A 12 -10.45 -14.12 6.14
C GLY A 12 -9.04 -14.02 5.53
N VAL A 13 -8.96 -13.54 4.28
CA VAL A 13 -7.68 -13.35 3.56
C VAL A 13 -6.65 -12.63 4.42
N PHE A 14 -7.09 -11.64 5.22
CA PHE A 14 -6.26 -10.93 6.19
C PHE A 14 -5.78 -11.79 7.38
N GLU A 15 -6.59 -12.71 7.90
CA GLU A 15 -6.16 -13.62 8.97
C GLU A 15 -5.13 -14.64 8.46
N SER A 16 -5.31 -15.11 7.22
CA SER A 16 -4.34 -15.96 6.53
C SER A 16 -3.02 -15.21 6.29
N LEU A 17 -3.09 -13.98 5.78
CA LEU A 17 -1.93 -13.13 5.53
C LEU A 17 -1.19 -12.80 6.83
N TYR A 18 -1.94 -12.47 7.89
CA TYR A 18 -1.38 -12.22 9.21
C TYR A 18 -0.65 -13.45 9.75
N LYS A 19 -1.26 -14.65 9.67
CA LYS A 19 -0.59 -15.90 10.06
C LYS A 19 0.66 -16.22 9.26
N VAL A 20 0.81 -15.71 8.04
CA VAL A 20 1.99 -15.95 7.21
C VAL A 20 3.09 -14.92 7.52
N LEU A 21 2.73 -13.64 7.57
CA LEU A 21 3.68 -12.56 7.73
C LEU A 21 4.14 -12.36 9.18
N MET A 22 3.23 -12.48 10.16
CA MET A 22 3.53 -12.21 11.57
C MET A 22 4.02 -13.42 12.36
N ARG A 23 4.05 -14.63 11.78
CA ARG A 23 4.33 -15.85 12.54
C ARG A 23 5.80 -16.04 12.92
N ARG A 24 6.74 -15.40 12.22
CA ARG A 24 8.19 -15.47 12.55
C ARG A 24 8.81 -14.08 12.49
N ASN A 25 9.55 -13.71 13.54
CA ASN A 25 10.23 -12.40 13.65
C ASN A 25 11.04 -12.05 12.39
N SER A 26 11.76 -13.00 11.81
CA SER A 26 12.52 -12.78 10.58
C SER A 26 11.62 -12.42 9.38
N VAL A 27 10.46 -13.06 9.23
CA VAL A 27 9.51 -12.80 8.12
C VAL A 27 8.83 -11.43 8.30
N TYR A 28 8.43 -11.12 9.53
CA TYR A 28 7.84 -9.83 9.85
C TYR A 28 8.80 -8.66 9.58
N VAL A 29 10.05 -8.77 10.06
CA VAL A 29 11.05 -7.70 9.89
C VAL A 29 11.46 -7.54 8.43
N THR A 30 11.63 -8.63 7.69
CA THR A 30 11.94 -8.55 6.25
C THR A 30 10.79 -7.96 5.45
N PHE A 31 9.55 -8.30 5.78
CA PHE A 31 8.37 -7.70 5.15
C PHE A 31 8.28 -6.18 5.43
N ILE A 32 8.60 -5.73 6.65
CA ILE A 32 8.68 -4.31 6.98
C ILE A 32 9.75 -3.61 6.15
N ILE A 33 10.97 -4.15 6.12
CA ILE A 33 12.09 -3.54 5.39
C ILE A 33 11.77 -3.46 3.89
N ALA A 34 11.27 -4.55 3.31
CA ALA A 34 10.89 -4.59 1.90
C ALA A 34 9.73 -3.62 1.60
N GLY A 35 8.72 -3.58 2.46
CA GLY A 35 7.58 -2.67 2.33
C GLY A 35 7.98 -1.21 2.44
N ALA A 36 8.91 -0.87 3.34
CA ALA A 36 9.44 0.48 3.48
C ALA A 36 10.23 0.91 2.23
N PHE A 37 11.09 0.03 1.70
CA PHE A 37 11.89 0.33 0.51
C PHE A 37 11.03 0.55 -0.73
N LEU A 38 10.02 -0.30 -0.95
CA LEU A 38 9.07 -0.14 -2.04
C LEU A 38 8.12 1.05 -1.82
N GLY A 39 7.76 1.30 -0.56
CA GLY A 39 6.89 2.39 -0.16
C GLY A 39 7.49 3.77 -0.43
N GLU A 40 8.78 3.96 -0.12
CA GLU A 40 9.50 5.21 -0.42
C GLU A 40 9.34 5.59 -1.90
N ARG A 41 9.70 4.67 -2.80
CA ARG A 41 9.61 4.90 -4.25
C ARG A 41 8.18 5.15 -4.69
N ALA A 42 7.22 4.35 -4.22
CA ALA A 42 5.82 4.50 -4.60
C ALA A 42 5.24 5.85 -4.14
N VAL A 43 5.60 6.31 -2.94
CA VAL A 43 5.17 7.60 -2.41
C VAL A 43 5.81 8.75 -3.18
N ASP A 44 7.12 8.70 -3.47
CA ASP A 44 7.80 9.73 -4.27
C ASP A 44 7.20 9.86 -5.67
N TYR A 45 6.99 8.75 -6.37
CA TYR A 45 6.34 8.76 -7.69
C TYR A 45 4.89 9.24 -7.61
N GLY A 46 4.14 8.82 -6.59
CA GLY A 46 2.76 9.23 -6.39
C GLY A 46 2.62 10.72 -6.11
N VAL A 47 3.42 11.25 -5.18
CA VAL A 47 3.41 12.67 -4.81
C VAL A 47 3.84 13.54 -5.98
N HIS A 48 4.90 13.16 -6.69
CA HIS A 48 5.35 13.92 -7.87
C HIS A 48 4.29 13.92 -8.97
N LYS A 49 3.63 12.78 -9.23
CA LYS A 49 2.54 12.69 -10.21
C LYS A 49 1.30 13.48 -9.82
N ILE A 50 0.92 13.45 -8.54
CA ILE A 50 -0.21 14.23 -8.04
C ILE A 50 0.12 15.72 -8.08
N TRP A 51 1.35 16.12 -7.77
CA TRP A 51 1.77 17.51 -7.77
C TRP A 51 1.93 18.08 -9.19
N GLU A 52 2.50 17.30 -10.12
CA GLU A 52 2.54 17.61 -11.56
C GLU A 52 1.11 17.78 -12.09
N HIS A 53 0.19 16.88 -11.75
CA HIS A 53 -1.20 16.94 -12.21
C HIS A 53 -1.97 18.14 -11.64
N ASN A 54 -1.66 18.58 -10.42
CA ASN A 54 -2.28 19.75 -9.81
C ASN A 54 -1.64 21.10 -10.23
N ASN A 55 -0.42 21.12 -10.76
CA ASN A 55 0.28 22.35 -11.19
C ASN A 55 0.54 22.43 -12.71
N VAL A 56 -0.25 21.72 -13.54
CA VAL A 56 -0.25 21.85 -15.01
C VAL A 56 -0.74 23.26 -15.40
N GLY A 57 0.12 24.26 -15.26
CA GLY A 57 -0.22 25.65 -15.57
C GLY A 57 0.80 26.69 -15.08
N VAL A 58 1.51 26.44 -13.98
CA VAL A 58 2.46 27.43 -13.42
C VAL A 58 3.79 27.48 -14.19
N LEU A 59 4.23 26.37 -14.80
CA LEU A 59 5.52 26.31 -15.51
C LEU A 59 5.45 26.76 -16.99
N ASN A 60 4.28 26.64 -17.63
CA ASN A 60 4.14 26.95 -19.06
C ASN A 60 3.79 28.42 -19.35
N LEU A 61 3.31 29.16 -18.34
CA LEU A 61 3.00 30.59 -18.45
C LEU A 61 4.22 31.50 -18.31
N LEU A 62 5.27 31.06 -17.60
CA LEU A 62 6.52 31.82 -17.45
C LEU A 62 7.49 31.64 -18.64
N LEU A 63 7.40 30.54 -19.39
CA LEU A 63 8.22 30.31 -20.60
C LEU A 63 7.61 30.90 -21.87
N CYS A 64 6.34 31.33 -21.85
CA CYS A 64 5.66 31.97 -22.98
C CYS A 64 5.57 33.51 -22.85
N SER A 65 6.41 34.09 -21.97
CA SER A 65 6.61 35.53 -21.82
C SER A 65 8.11 35.88 -21.94
N ASN A 66 8.74 35.44 -23.02
CA ASN A 66 9.99 36.01 -23.53
C ASN A 66 9.93 36.10 -25.05
#